data_AF-A0A2L2WUV3-F1
#
_entry.id   AF-A0A2L2WUV3-F1
#
_cell.length_a   1.000
_cell.length_b   1.000
_cell.length_c   1.000
_cell.angle_alpha   90.00
_cell.angle_beta   90.00
_cell.angle_gamma   90.00
#
_symmetry.space_group_name_H-M   'P 1'
#
loop_
_entity.id
_entity.type
_entity.pdbx_description
1 polymer ?
#
loop_
_entity_poly.entity_id
_entity_poly.type
_entity_poly.pdbx_seq_one_letter_code
_entity_poly.pdbx_strand_id
1 'polypeptide(L)'
;MEQQEQQELTREQRLEIEDKAIQALLSMGAKFTVPLKINPVKPSKWFNLKKRLFPKRNVVWRDKQIPKDWDVTLTDIPDVETGTMKEVYMRNFHIKPLYLGTIDRLRQLYMLMEYNEDVVQAQPIQESKRLFKYIPQMAEIAAVAVINDPIVADLKNKSVRDLKQFFMEHLTVARLQKLAEVINQMMNPAGFTSSIRLIREMGTTRPKTENDRIE
;
A
#
# COMPACT_ATOMS: atom_id res chain seq x y z
N MET A 1 -28.62 -34.29 1.09
CA MET A 1 -27.34 -34.68 0.47
C MET A 1 -27.21 -33.89 -0.81
N GLU A 2 -26.56 -32.72 -0.76
CA GLU A 2 -26.29 -31.92 -1.96
C GLU A 2 -24.81 -32.11 -2.31
N GLN A 3 -24.56 -33.03 -3.24
CA GLN A 3 -23.29 -33.13 -3.93
C GLN A 3 -23.27 -31.97 -4.95
N GLN A 4 -22.56 -30.89 -4.62
CA GLN A 4 -22.18 -29.91 -5.62
C GLN A 4 -21.29 -30.62 -6.65
N GLU A 5 -21.82 -30.87 -7.84
CA GLU A 5 -21.04 -31.36 -8.98
C GLU A 5 -19.86 -30.41 -9.20
N GLN A 6 -18.67 -30.88 -8.85
CA GLN A 6 -17.42 -30.21 -9.17
C GLN A 6 -17.22 -30.34 -10.67
N GLN A 7 -17.74 -29.37 -11.43
CA GLN A 7 -17.48 -29.26 -12.86
C GLN A 7 -15.96 -29.27 -13.09
N GLU A 8 -15.46 -30.32 -13.75
CA GLU A 8 -14.03 -30.47 -14.03
C GLU A 8 -13.60 -29.39 -15.02
N LEU A 9 -12.95 -28.35 -14.52
CA LEU A 9 -12.43 -27.25 -15.33
C LEU A 9 -11.43 -27.78 -16.37
N THR A 10 -11.62 -27.38 -17.63
CA THR A 10 -10.66 -27.64 -18.71
C THR A 10 -9.30 -27.03 -18.40
N ARG A 11 -8.22 -27.60 -18.96
CA ARG A 11 -6.84 -27.16 -18.67
C ARG A 11 -6.61 -25.68 -18.97
N GLU A 12 -7.22 -25.16 -20.03
CA GLU A 12 -7.15 -23.75 -20.42
C GLU A 12 -7.84 -22.85 -19.39
N GLN A 13 -9.04 -23.23 -18.92
CA GLN A 13 -9.74 -22.52 -17.85
C GLN A 13 -8.97 -22.56 -16.52
N ARG A 14 -8.27 -23.65 -16.21
CA ARG A 14 -7.39 -23.72 -15.03
C ARG A 14 -6.22 -22.75 -15.15
N LEU A 15 -5.56 -22.71 -16.30
CA LEU A 15 -4.46 -21.79 -16.56
C LEU A 15 -4.93 -20.32 -16.51
N GLU A 16 -6.10 -20.00 -17.05
CA GLU A 16 -6.68 -18.66 -16.95
C GLU A 16 -7.03 -18.27 -15.51
N ILE A 17 -7.53 -19.22 -14.71
CA ILE A 17 -7.80 -19.00 -13.28
C ILE A 17 -6.49 -18.80 -12.51
N GLU A 18 -5.45 -19.57 -12.81
CA GLU A 18 -4.11 -19.44 -12.24
C GLU A 18 -3.48 -18.09 -12.59
N ASP A 19 -3.50 -17.69 -13.87
CA ASP A 19 -2.98 -16.40 -14.32
C ASP A 19 -3.77 -15.23 -13.73
N LYS A 20 -5.10 -15.34 -13.64
CA LYS A 20 -5.94 -14.33 -13.00
C LYS A 20 -5.69 -14.25 -11.49
N ALA A 21 -5.43 -15.39 -10.83
CA ALA A 21 -5.04 -15.43 -9.42
C ALA A 21 -3.66 -14.81 -9.21
N ILE A 22 -2.68 -15.09 -10.08
CA ILE A 22 -1.34 -14.49 -10.03
C ILE A 22 -1.41 -12.98 -10.30
N GLN A 23 -2.20 -12.53 -11.27
CA GLN A 23 -2.44 -11.12 -11.52
C GLN A 23 -3.15 -10.45 -10.34
N ALA A 24 -4.11 -11.14 -9.72
CA ALA A 24 -4.74 -10.66 -8.49
C ALA A 24 -3.73 -10.54 -7.34
N LEU A 25 -2.85 -11.53 -7.15
CA LEU A 25 -1.75 -11.49 -6.17
C LEU A 25 -0.78 -10.34 -6.46
N LEU A 26 -0.40 -10.10 -7.72
CA LEU A 26 0.42 -8.96 -8.11
C LEU A 26 -0.32 -7.62 -7.90
N SER A 27 -1.64 -7.61 -8.07
CA SER A 27 -2.50 -6.44 -7.80
C SER A 27 -2.73 -6.18 -6.31
N MET A 28 -2.50 -7.17 -5.44
CA MET A 28 -2.56 -6.95 -3.98
C MET A 28 -1.49 -5.99 -3.49
N GLY A 29 -0.44 -5.74 -4.29
CA GLY A 29 0.58 -4.80 -3.91
C GLY A 29 0.05 -3.36 -3.86
N ALA A 30 0.07 -2.74 -2.68
CA ALA A 30 -0.33 -1.34 -2.55
C ALA A 30 0.84 -0.41 -2.94
N LYS A 31 0.57 0.59 -3.76
CA LYS A 31 1.52 1.66 -4.08
C LYS A 31 1.03 2.96 -3.45
N PHE A 32 1.93 3.66 -2.77
CA PHE A 32 1.60 4.98 -2.24
C PHE A 32 2.82 5.88 -2.28
N THR A 33 2.57 7.19 -2.29
CA THR A 33 3.61 8.20 -2.40
C THR A 33 3.51 9.20 -1.25
N VAL A 34 4.67 9.62 -0.78
CA VAL A 34 4.80 10.51 0.38
C VAL A 34 5.57 11.77 -0.04
N PRO A 35 4.98 12.97 0.08
CA PRO A 35 5.69 14.20 -0.19
C PRO A 35 6.78 14.42 0.86
N LEU A 36 7.98 14.71 0.39
CA LEU A 36 9.10 15.09 1.24
C LEU A 36 9.03 16.60 1.53
N LYS A 37 9.34 16.98 2.76
CA LYS A 37 9.41 18.38 3.20
C LYS A 37 10.71 19.08 2.75
N ILE A 38 11.27 18.65 1.63
CA ILE A 38 12.55 19.12 1.09
C ILE A 38 12.27 19.79 -0.25
N ASN A 39 12.78 21.01 -0.42
CA ASN A 39 12.63 21.75 -1.66
C ASN A 39 13.59 21.20 -2.73
N PRO A 40 13.11 20.99 -3.97
CA PRO A 40 13.96 20.48 -5.03
C PRO A 40 15.00 21.49 -5.48
N VAL A 41 16.25 21.01 -5.53
CA VAL A 41 17.39 21.80 -6.00
C VAL A 41 17.58 21.57 -7.48
N LYS A 42 17.86 22.62 -8.25
CA LYS A 42 18.16 22.49 -9.69
C LYS A 42 19.63 22.11 -9.89
N PRO A 43 19.98 21.35 -10.95
CA PRO A 43 21.36 21.04 -11.26
C PRO A 43 22.19 22.31 -11.47
N SER A 44 23.43 22.29 -10.99
CA SER A 44 24.37 23.39 -11.20
C SER A 44 24.63 23.63 -12.68
N LYS A 45 24.82 24.90 -13.06
CA LYS A 45 25.17 25.29 -14.45
C LYS A 45 26.40 24.54 -14.96
N TRP A 46 27.37 24.25 -14.10
CA TRP A 46 28.58 23.48 -14.43
C TRP A 46 28.28 22.02 -14.76
N PHE A 47 27.31 21.41 -14.08
CA PHE A 47 26.85 20.05 -14.39
C PHE A 47 26.22 20.01 -15.79
N ASN A 48 25.33 20.97 -16.07
CA ASN A 48 24.69 21.08 -17.38
C ASN A 48 25.70 21.33 -18.50
N LEU A 49 26.72 22.16 -18.25
CA LEU A 49 27.81 22.40 -19.19
C LEU A 49 28.62 21.12 -19.47
N LYS A 50 29.01 20.37 -18.43
CA LYS A 50 29.71 19.08 -18.61
C LYS A 50 28.86 18.06 -19.38
N LYS A 51 27.57 17.98 -19.07
CA LYS A 51 26.63 17.09 -19.78
C LYS A 51 26.52 17.45 -21.27
N ARG A 52 26.52 18.75 -21.58
CA ARG A 52 26.52 19.25 -22.97
C ARG A 52 27.84 18.95 -23.70
N LEU A 53 28.97 19.11 -23.03
CA LEU A 53 30.30 18.88 -23.61
C LEU A 53 30.64 17.39 -23.76
N PHE A 54 30.10 16.52 -22.91
CA PHE A 54 30.36 15.08 -22.91
C PHE A 54 29.06 14.27 -23.04
N PRO A 55 28.38 14.29 -24.19
CA PRO A 55 27.07 13.64 -24.37
C PRO A 55 27.13 12.12 -24.23
N LYS A 56 28.29 11.50 -24.47
CA LYS A 56 28.49 10.04 -24.32
C LYS A 56 28.57 9.58 -22.85
N ARG A 57 28.63 10.49 -21.88
CA ARG A 57 28.67 10.13 -20.44
C ARG A 57 27.26 10.16 -19.87
N ASN A 58 26.74 8.99 -19.50
CA ASN A 58 25.46 8.84 -18.79
C ASN A 58 25.61 9.21 -17.31
N VAL A 59 25.83 10.48 -17.01
CA VAL A 59 25.80 10.99 -15.63
C VAL A 59 24.41 11.57 -15.37
N VAL A 60 23.69 10.95 -14.44
CA VAL A 60 22.41 11.45 -13.93
C VAL A 60 22.70 12.39 -12.76
N TRP A 61 22.12 13.60 -12.82
CA TRP A 61 22.18 14.50 -11.67
C TRP A 61 21.26 13.97 -10.58
N ARG A 62 21.77 13.93 -9.35
CA ARG A 62 20.99 13.56 -8.18
C ARG A 62 21.22 14.58 -7.08
N ASP A 63 20.15 14.97 -6.42
CA ASP A 63 20.24 15.80 -5.22
C ASP A 63 20.99 15.05 -4.12
N LYS A 64 21.95 15.74 -3.48
CA LYS A 64 22.77 15.15 -2.41
C LYS A 64 21.98 14.94 -1.12
N GLN A 65 20.86 15.66 -0.95
CA GLN A 65 20.02 15.57 0.25
C GLN A 65 19.24 14.24 0.31
N ILE A 66 19.00 13.61 -0.84
CA ILE A 66 18.21 12.39 -0.94
C ILE A 66 19.14 11.18 -0.81
N PRO A 67 18.94 10.28 0.17
CA PRO A 67 19.69 9.04 0.28
C PRO A 67 19.63 8.21 -1.00
N LYS A 68 20.72 7.50 -1.32
CA LYS A 68 20.86 6.77 -2.59
C LYS A 68 19.81 5.69 -2.79
N ASP A 69 19.34 5.11 -1.70
CA ASP A 69 18.44 3.95 -1.71
C ASP A 69 16.96 4.34 -1.82
N TRP A 70 16.64 5.65 -1.78
CA TRP A 70 15.27 6.10 -1.91
C TRP A 70 14.84 6.19 -3.38
N ASP A 71 13.65 5.65 -3.66
CA ASP A 71 12.94 5.89 -4.91
C ASP A 71 12.12 7.19 -4.80
N VAL A 72 12.52 8.20 -5.55
CA VAL A 72 11.95 9.55 -5.48
C VAL A 72 11.66 10.07 -6.87
N THR A 73 10.47 10.65 -7.03
CA THR A 73 10.03 11.32 -8.25
C THR A 73 9.72 12.79 -7.98
N LEU A 74 9.86 13.64 -9.00
CA LEU A 74 9.46 15.05 -8.93
C LEU A 74 8.03 15.18 -9.45
N THR A 75 7.18 15.85 -8.69
CA THR A 75 5.80 16.13 -9.08
C THR A 75 5.38 17.52 -8.68
N ASP A 76 4.56 18.16 -9.51
CA ASP A 76 3.98 19.47 -9.22
C ASP A 76 2.70 19.31 -8.40
N ILE A 77 2.68 19.90 -7.21
CA ILE A 77 1.53 19.86 -6.29
C ILE A 77 1.00 21.29 -6.12
N PRO A 78 -0.33 21.51 -6.18
CA PRO A 78 -0.90 22.82 -5.86
C PRO A 78 -0.71 23.12 -4.38
N ASP A 79 -0.04 24.23 -4.07
CA ASP A 79 0.10 24.71 -2.71
C ASP A 79 -1.10 25.57 -2.33
N VAL A 80 -1.76 25.20 -1.23
CA VAL A 80 -2.98 25.84 -0.73
C VAL A 80 -2.70 27.28 -0.28
N GLU A 81 -1.53 27.54 0.29
CA GLU A 81 -1.20 28.87 0.83
C GLU A 81 -0.88 29.88 -0.27
N THR A 82 -0.11 29.47 -1.27
CA THR A 82 0.37 30.37 -2.34
C THR A 82 -0.51 30.36 -3.58
N GLY A 83 -1.43 29.40 -3.73
CA GLY A 83 -2.22 29.21 -4.93
C GLY A 83 -1.39 28.87 -6.17
N THR A 84 -0.12 28.48 -5.98
CA THR A 84 0.81 28.14 -7.07
C THR A 84 1.15 26.67 -7.08
N MET A 85 1.55 26.17 -8.25
CA MET A 85 2.12 24.83 -8.37
C MET A 85 3.56 24.86 -7.83
N LYS A 86 3.85 23.99 -6.87
CA LYS A 86 5.20 23.79 -6.32
C LYS A 86 5.74 22.42 -6.72
N GLU A 87 6.95 22.41 -7.25
CA GLU A 87 7.71 21.17 -7.46
C GLU A 87 8.05 20.56 -6.08
N VAL A 88 7.62 19.32 -5.84
CA VAL A 88 7.88 18.59 -4.58
C VAL A 88 8.45 17.21 -4.90
N TYR A 89 9.41 16.77 -4.08
CA TYR A 89 9.90 15.39 -4.14
C TYR A 89 8.88 14.43 -3.52
N MET A 90 8.46 13.42 -4.27
CA MET A 90 7.59 12.35 -3.82
C MET A 90 8.38 11.06 -3.66
N ARG A 91 8.47 10.54 -2.44
CA ARG A 91 9.04 9.22 -2.18
C ARG A 91 8.00 8.15 -2.47
N ASN A 92 8.36 7.19 -3.31
CA ASN A 92 7.48 6.10 -3.72
C ASN A 92 7.69 4.89 -2.80
N PHE A 93 6.57 4.26 -2.44
CA PHE A 93 6.56 3.03 -1.67
C PHE A 93 5.70 1.99 -2.35
N HIS A 94 6.14 0.74 -2.21
CA HIS A 94 5.47 -0.44 -2.73
C HIS A 94 5.38 -1.47 -1.60
N ILE A 95 4.16 -1.82 -1.24
CA ILE A 95 3.87 -2.96 -0.37
C ILE A 95 3.71 -4.14 -1.30
N LYS A 96 4.57 -5.16 -1.18
CA LYS A 96 4.44 -6.41 -1.93
C LYS A 96 3.43 -7.33 -1.22
N PRO A 97 2.93 -8.40 -1.87
CA PRO A 97 2.21 -9.46 -1.18
C PRO A 97 3.01 -9.94 0.04
N LEU A 98 2.36 -9.99 1.19
CA LEU A 98 3.03 -10.17 2.48
C LEU A 98 3.52 -11.61 2.63
N TYR A 99 4.77 -11.79 3.10
CA TYR A 99 5.28 -13.10 3.46
C TYR A 99 4.66 -13.60 4.77
N LEU A 100 4.62 -14.92 4.96
CA LEU A 100 4.02 -15.54 6.14
C LEU A 100 4.60 -15.01 7.46
N GLY A 101 5.93 -14.90 7.57
CA GLY A 101 6.57 -14.36 8.77
C GLY A 101 6.24 -12.88 9.02
N THR A 102 6.06 -12.10 7.96
CA THR A 102 5.61 -10.70 8.05
C THR A 102 4.15 -10.62 8.49
N ILE A 103 3.29 -11.50 7.99
CA ILE A 103 1.89 -11.64 8.41
C ILE A 103 1.81 -11.92 9.92
N ASP A 104 2.61 -12.86 10.44
CA ASP A 104 2.58 -13.19 11.87
C ASP A 104 3.03 -12.02 12.74
N ARG A 105 4.07 -11.29 12.33
CA ARG A 105 4.50 -10.06 13.01
C ARG A 105 3.42 -8.98 12.97
N LEU A 106 2.77 -8.79 11.82
CA LEU A 106 1.66 -7.85 11.67
C LEU A 106 0.49 -8.22 12.59
N ARG A 107 0.09 -9.50 12.63
CA ARG A 107 -0.96 -9.99 13.55
C ARG A 107 -0.64 -9.63 15.00
N GLN A 108 0.60 -9.84 15.45
CA GLN A 108 1.03 -9.42 16.78
C GLN A 108 0.82 -7.92 17.01
N LEU A 109 1.16 -7.07 16.04
CA LEU A 109 0.96 -5.63 16.14
C LEU A 109 -0.53 -5.24 16.16
N TYR A 110 -1.38 -5.90 15.36
CA TYR A 110 -2.82 -5.67 15.38
C TYR A 110 -3.48 -6.12 16.69
N MET A 111 -3.06 -7.25 17.28
CA MET A 111 -3.58 -7.70 18.58
C MET A 111 -3.29 -6.72 19.72
N LEU A 112 -2.22 -5.92 19.61
CA LEU A 112 -1.89 -4.89 20.60
C LEU A 112 -2.79 -3.64 20.48
N MET A 113 -3.52 -3.49 19.38
CA MET A 113 -4.49 -2.43 19.21
C MET A 113 -5.84 -2.90 19.74
N GLU A 114 -6.36 -2.23 20.76
CA GLU A 114 -7.73 -2.45 21.23
C GLU A 114 -8.67 -1.84 20.19
N TYR A 115 -9.35 -2.69 19.41
CA TYR A 115 -10.38 -2.26 18.47
C TYR A 115 -11.70 -2.92 18.84
N ASN A 116 -12.70 -2.11 19.21
CA ASN A 116 -14.06 -2.57 19.45
C ASN A 116 -14.99 -1.92 18.42
N GLU A 117 -15.42 -2.72 17.44
CA GLU A 117 -16.22 -2.26 16.30
C GLU A 117 -17.59 -1.73 16.74
N ASP A 118 -18.19 -2.32 17.79
CA ASP A 118 -19.48 -1.89 18.34
C ASP A 118 -19.40 -0.45 18.92
N VAL A 119 -18.28 -0.12 19.56
CA VAL A 119 -18.05 1.19 20.17
C VAL A 119 -17.70 2.24 19.10
N VAL A 120 -16.99 1.83 18.04
CA VAL A 120 -16.68 2.72 16.90
C VAL A 120 -17.96 3.17 16.18
N GLN A 121 -18.93 2.26 16.01
CA GLN A 121 -20.23 2.61 15.42
C GLN A 121 -21.05 3.52 16.34
N ALA A 122 -21.01 3.30 17.65
CA ALA A 122 -21.76 4.10 18.62
C ALA A 122 -21.18 5.52 18.81
N GLN A 123 -19.85 5.66 18.85
CA GLN A 123 -19.17 6.92 19.18
C GLN A 123 -17.91 7.17 18.32
N PRO A 124 -18.07 7.49 17.02
CA PRO A 124 -16.95 7.58 16.07
C PRO A 124 -15.92 8.66 16.42
N ILE A 125 -16.36 9.80 16.97
CA ILE A 125 -15.46 10.92 17.31
C ILE A 125 -14.62 10.63 18.57
N GLN A 126 -15.15 9.89 19.53
CA GLN A 126 -14.42 9.58 20.76
C GLN A 126 -13.42 8.45 20.53
N GLU A 127 -13.83 7.42 19.78
CA GLU A 127 -12.94 6.31 19.42
C GLU A 127 -11.83 6.74 18.46
N SER A 128 -12.10 7.64 17.50
CA SER A 128 -11.03 8.20 16.66
C SER A 128 -9.94 8.90 17.48
N LYS A 129 -10.30 9.63 18.55
CA LYS A 129 -9.32 10.22 19.47
C LYS A 129 -8.55 9.16 20.27
N ARG A 130 -9.20 8.07 20.65
CA ARG A 130 -8.56 6.94 21.34
C ARG A 130 -7.58 6.22 20.42
N LEU A 131 -7.93 6.03 19.14
CA LEU A 131 -7.09 5.44 18.11
C LEU A 131 -5.81 6.25 17.86
N PHE A 132 -5.78 7.55 18.18
CA PHE A 132 -4.54 8.35 18.11
C PHE A 132 -3.42 7.82 19.02
N LYS A 133 -3.76 7.13 20.11
CA LYS A 133 -2.77 6.44 20.95
C LYS A 133 -1.94 5.42 20.16
N TYR A 134 -2.52 4.84 19.11
CA TYR A 134 -1.94 3.78 18.31
C TYR A 134 -1.24 4.28 17.04
N ILE A 135 -1.10 5.59 16.83
CA ILE A 135 -0.36 6.18 15.70
C ILE A 135 1.04 5.55 15.55
N PRO A 136 1.86 5.41 16.62
CA PRO A 136 3.19 4.80 16.49
C PRO A 136 3.12 3.35 16.04
N GLN A 137 2.08 2.62 16.42
CA GLN A 137 1.89 1.21 16.05
C GLN A 137 1.42 1.10 14.60
N MET A 138 0.50 1.97 14.15
CA MET A 138 0.10 2.06 12.74
C MET A 138 1.28 2.38 11.83
N ALA A 139 2.17 3.30 12.26
CA ALA A 139 3.40 3.59 11.53
C ALA A 139 4.37 2.40 11.50
N GLU A 140 4.42 1.61 12.58
CA GLU A 140 5.21 0.37 12.63
C GLU A 140 4.64 -0.70 11.70
N ILE A 141 3.32 -0.88 11.69
CA ILE A 141 2.62 -1.79 10.76
C ILE A 141 2.93 -1.41 9.32
N ALA A 142 2.82 -0.14 8.96
CA ALA A 142 3.18 0.35 7.63
C ALA A 142 4.66 0.07 7.28
N ALA A 143 5.58 0.30 8.22
CA ALA A 143 7.00 0.04 8.02
C ALA A 143 7.30 -1.46 7.80
N VAL A 144 6.71 -2.32 8.63
CA VAL A 144 6.81 -3.79 8.53
C VAL A 144 6.30 -4.28 7.18
N ALA A 145 5.14 -3.79 6.73
CA ALA A 145 4.53 -4.18 5.47
C ALA A 145 5.32 -3.68 4.23
N VAL A 146 5.94 -2.50 4.32
CA VAL A 146 6.76 -1.97 3.22
C VAL A 146 8.09 -2.72 3.09
N ILE A 147 8.72 -3.11 4.21
CA ILE A 147 9.98 -3.85 4.19
C ILE A 147 9.73 -5.30 3.74
N ASN A 148 8.73 -5.97 4.33
CA ASN A 148 8.29 -7.33 3.98
C ASN A 148 9.47 -8.30 3.73
N ASP A 149 10.30 -8.50 4.74
CA ASP A 149 11.52 -9.32 4.69
C ASP A 149 11.67 -10.11 6.02
N PRO A 150 12.37 -11.26 6.08
CA PRO A 150 12.53 -12.03 7.33
C PRO A 150 13.18 -11.22 8.45
N ILE A 151 13.99 -10.22 8.08
CA ILE A 151 14.64 -9.25 8.97
C ILE A 151 13.63 -8.53 9.89
N VAL A 152 12.37 -8.44 9.48
CA VAL A 152 11.32 -7.73 10.22
C VAL A 152 10.86 -8.49 11.48
N ALA A 153 11.22 -9.76 11.64
CA ALA A 153 11.01 -10.50 12.88
C ALA A 153 11.82 -9.92 14.06
N ASP A 154 12.95 -9.26 13.78
CA ASP A 154 13.82 -8.69 14.80
C ASP A 154 13.32 -7.32 15.28
N LEU A 155 12.86 -7.27 16.53
CA LEU A 155 12.39 -6.04 17.19
C LEU A 155 13.43 -4.90 17.25
N LYS A 156 14.73 -5.24 17.18
CA LYS A 156 15.84 -4.28 17.28
C LYS A 156 16.31 -3.76 15.92
N ASN A 157 15.60 -4.10 14.84
CA ASN A 157 16.02 -3.72 13.52
C ASN A 157 15.95 -2.19 13.29
N LYS A 158 17.07 -1.60 12.87
CA LYS A 158 17.16 -0.15 12.62
C LYS A 158 16.28 0.28 11.44
N SER A 159 16.16 -0.51 10.39
CA SER A 159 15.40 -0.17 9.19
C SER A 159 13.91 0.01 9.47
N VAL A 160 13.31 -0.88 10.30
CA VAL A 160 11.91 -0.76 10.72
C VAL A 160 11.72 0.51 11.55
N ARG A 161 12.64 0.80 12.48
CA ARG A 161 12.58 1.98 13.34
C ARG A 161 12.71 3.28 12.55
N ASP A 162 13.67 3.35 11.64
CA ASP A 162 13.94 4.54 10.85
C ASP A 162 12.78 4.82 9.88
N LEU A 163 12.19 3.77 9.29
CA LEU A 163 11.02 3.90 8.42
C LEU A 163 9.75 4.26 9.19
N LYS A 164 9.54 3.70 10.39
CA LYS A 164 8.48 4.10 11.32
C LYS A 164 8.56 5.58 11.66
N GLN A 165 9.76 6.05 12.03
CA GLN A 165 10.00 7.47 12.32
C GLN A 165 9.69 8.35 11.11
N PHE A 166 10.18 7.94 9.93
CA PHE A 166 9.89 8.64 8.68
C PHE A 166 8.37 8.78 8.43
N PHE A 167 7.61 7.69 8.59
CA PHE A 167 6.16 7.72 8.41
C PHE A 167 5.44 8.60 9.43
N MET A 168 5.88 8.61 10.69
CA MET A 168 5.32 9.52 11.70
C MET A 168 5.54 11.00 11.35
N GLU A 169 6.68 11.34 10.75
CA GLU A 169 7.02 12.72 10.42
C GLU A 169 6.34 13.25 9.14
N HIS A 170 6.01 12.34 8.22
CA HIS A 170 5.59 12.69 6.85
C HIS A 170 4.16 12.29 6.49
N LEU A 171 3.52 11.38 7.24
CA LEU A 171 2.14 10.96 6.98
C LEU A 171 1.17 11.58 7.99
N THR A 172 -0.02 11.92 7.51
CA THR A 172 -1.13 12.31 8.37
C THR A 172 -1.75 11.09 9.02
N VAL A 173 -2.43 11.27 10.15
CA VAL A 173 -3.10 10.18 10.88
C VAL A 173 -4.10 9.44 10.01
N ALA A 174 -4.93 10.17 9.25
CA ALA A 174 -5.90 9.58 8.33
C ALA A 174 -5.23 8.72 7.25
N ARG A 175 -4.06 9.13 6.73
CA ARG A 175 -3.30 8.33 5.76
C ARG A 175 -2.71 7.08 6.39
N LEU A 176 -2.18 7.16 7.61
CA LEU A 176 -1.68 6.00 8.34
C LEU A 176 -2.78 4.99 8.66
N GLN A 177 -3.95 5.47 9.10
CA GLN A 177 -5.11 4.63 9.36
C GLN A 177 -5.54 3.89 8.09
N LYS A 178 -5.69 4.62 6.97
CA LYS A 178 -6.04 4.02 5.68
C LYS A 178 -5.02 2.98 5.22
N LEU A 179 -3.72 3.23 5.42
CA LEU A 179 -2.67 2.25 5.12
C LEU A 179 -2.79 1.00 6.01
N ALA A 180 -3.03 1.17 7.31
CA ALA A 180 -3.23 0.06 8.22
C ALA A 180 -4.49 -0.76 7.87
N GLU A 181 -5.57 -0.13 7.44
CA GLU A 181 -6.77 -0.84 6.96
C GLU A 181 -6.48 -1.66 5.71
N VAL A 182 -5.78 -1.08 4.72
CA VAL A 182 -5.36 -1.79 3.50
C VAL A 182 -4.45 -2.97 3.84
N ILE A 183 -3.47 -2.79 4.72
CA ILE A 183 -2.57 -3.87 5.15
C ILE A 183 -3.34 -4.98 5.88
N ASN A 184 -4.33 -4.64 6.70
CA ASN A 184 -5.17 -5.62 7.39
C ASN A 184 -5.98 -6.46 6.39
N GLN A 185 -6.53 -5.82 5.35
CA GLN A 185 -7.21 -6.52 4.25
C GLN A 185 -6.25 -7.45 3.49
N MET A 186 -5.02 -7.00 3.22
CA MET A 186 -3.98 -7.83 2.59
C MET A 186 -3.57 -9.04 3.43
N MET A 187 -3.66 -8.94 4.76
CA MET A 187 -3.34 -10.00 5.70
C MET A 187 -4.42 -11.09 5.79
N ASN A 188 -5.66 -10.78 5.40
CA ASN A 188 -6.80 -11.71 5.48
C ASN A 188 -7.18 -12.25 4.09
N PRO A 189 -6.59 -13.38 3.65
CA PRO A 189 -6.88 -13.93 2.33
C PRO A 189 -8.34 -14.38 2.18
N ALA A 190 -9.06 -14.69 3.27
CA ALA A 190 -10.46 -15.14 3.23
C ALA A 190 -11.46 -13.99 2.96
N GLY A 191 -11.20 -12.79 3.48
CA GLY A 191 -11.99 -11.59 3.14
C GLY A 191 -11.79 -11.17 1.67
N PHE A 192 -10.60 -11.43 1.14
CA PHE A 192 -10.25 -11.17 -0.26
C PHE A 192 -10.83 -12.20 -1.24
N THR A 193 -10.78 -13.50 -0.93
CA THR A 193 -11.46 -14.52 -1.74
C THR A 193 -12.96 -14.30 -1.78
N SER A 194 -13.55 -13.79 -0.69
CA SER A 194 -14.97 -13.42 -0.61
C SER A 194 -15.29 -12.21 -1.50
N SER A 195 -14.44 -11.17 -1.52
CA SER A 195 -14.62 -9.99 -2.38
C SER A 195 -14.31 -10.27 -3.86
N ILE A 196 -13.33 -11.12 -4.17
CA ILE A 196 -13.13 -11.67 -5.53
C ILE A 196 -14.32 -12.52 -5.95
N ARG A 197 -14.85 -13.37 -5.07
CA ARG A 197 -16.04 -14.19 -5.36
C ARG A 197 -17.24 -13.30 -5.65
N LEU A 198 -17.49 -12.26 -4.84
CA LEU A 198 -18.51 -11.24 -5.09
C LEU A 198 -18.32 -10.51 -6.43
N ILE A 199 -17.08 -10.11 -6.76
CA ILE A 199 -16.76 -9.47 -8.06
C ILE A 199 -16.94 -10.46 -9.22
N ARG A 200 -16.58 -11.73 -9.04
CA ARG A 200 -16.79 -12.81 -10.01
C ARG A 200 -18.28 -13.08 -10.24
N GLU A 201 -19.08 -13.07 -9.17
CA GLU A 201 -20.53 -13.23 -9.20
C GLU A 201 -21.22 -12.04 -9.87
N MET A 202 -20.76 -10.79 -9.62
CA MET A 202 -21.25 -9.59 -10.32
C MET A 202 -20.87 -9.55 -11.80
N GLY A 203 -19.72 -10.13 -12.18
CA GLY A 203 -19.33 -10.33 -13.58
C GLY A 203 -20.15 -11.40 -14.31
N THR A 204 -20.91 -12.20 -13.57
CA THR A 204 -21.87 -13.18 -14.10
C THR A 204 -23.25 -12.89 -13.58
N THR A 205 -23.80 -11.70 -13.85
CA THR A 205 -25.25 -11.56 -13.83
C THR A 205 -25.79 -12.45 -14.96
N ARG A 206 -26.19 -13.67 -14.61
CA ARG A 206 -27.08 -14.45 -15.48
C ARG A 206 -28.27 -13.54 -15.78
N PRO A 207 -28.61 -13.25 -17.04
CA PRO A 207 -29.88 -12.61 -17.32
C PRO A 207 -30.95 -13.52 -16.71
N LYS A 208 -31.89 -12.95 -15.94
CA LYS A 208 -33.10 -13.69 -15.56
C LYS A 208 -33.68 -14.26 -16.85
N THR A 209 -33.68 -15.59 -16.98
CA THR A 209 -34.40 -16.27 -18.06
C THR A 209 -35.88 -15.87 -17.98
N GLU A 210 -36.52 -15.70 -19.15
CA GLU A 210 -37.90 -15.18 -19.26
C GLU A 210 -38.95 -15.92 -18.43
N ASN A 211 -38.65 -17.13 -17.95
CA ASN A 211 -39.52 -17.92 -17.08
C ASN A 211 -39.74 -17.31 -15.67
N ASP A 212 -38.89 -16.37 -15.22
CA ASP A 212 -39.08 -15.67 -13.93
C ASP A 212 -39.82 -14.33 -14.07
N ARG A 213 -40.43 -14.05 -15.24
CA ARG A 213 -41.23 -12.84 -15.50
C ARG A 213 -42.74 -13.09 -15.51
N ILE A 214 -43.18 -14.31 -15.20
CA ILE A 214 -44.61 -14.62 -15.06
C ILE A 214 -44.82 -15.26 -13.69
N GLU A 215 -45.16 -14.41 -12.72
CA GLU A 215 -46.27 -14.56 -11.76
C GLU A 215 -46.54 -13.18 -11.12
#